data_AF-A0AAD6X230-F1
#
_entry.id   AF-A0AAD6X230-F1
#
_cell.length_a   1.000
_cell.length_b   1.000
_cell.length_c   1.000
_cell.angle_alpha   90.00
_cell.angle_beta   90.00
_cell.angle_gamma   90.00
#
_symmetry.space_group_name_H-M   'P 1'
#
loop_
_entity.id
_entity.type
_entity.pdbx_description
1 polymer ?
#
loop_
_entity_poly.entity_id
_entity_poly.type
_entity_poly.pdbx_seq_one_letter_code
_entity_poly.pdbx_strand_id
1 'polypeptide(L)'
;FTWVKAHAGEAGNEAADILAKEGTRKPIPSLVEMRENTALLLPGAELQSMTQQVKMKKGRYQDKFNRRATARNTELAKESANDNGELPSTSRIWKSTRHKDVSRSMRFFLWMLVHNGYKVGKHWAKIEGHEFKATCAHFGITETMKHILTKCDSPGQEKIWELVSQLRKLKTTEELPRLTTGQMMVCATTNKKDTGATRLFRILILESAYLIWRRRNERVIQGKTLASYDEIYNRWLRAV
;
A
#
# COMPACT_ATOMS: atom_id res chain seq x y z
N PHE A 1 -21.49 29.94 -30.13
CA PHE A 1 -21.91 30.42 -31.46
C PHE A 1 -22.81 31.61 -31.27
N THR A 2 -22.58 32.67 -32.03
CA THR A 2 -23.31 33.93 -31.93
C THR A 2 -23.88 34.20 -33.31
N TRP A 3 -25.20 34.32 -33.42
CA TRP A 3 -25.83 34.65 -34.68
C TRP A 3 -25.79 36.17 -34.87
N VAL A 4 -25.32 36.62 -36.02
CA VAL A 4 -25.17 38.05 -36.33
C VAL A 4 -26.00 38.36 -37.56
N LYS A 5 -26.69 39.50 -37.54
CA LYS A 5 -27.58 39.92 -38.63
C LYS A 5 -26.73 40.41 -39.82
N ALA A 6 -27.06 39.95 -41.03
CA ALA A 6 -26.38 40.40 -42.26
C ALA A 6 -26.54 41.91 -42.47
N HIS A 7 -25.50 42.54 -43.03
CA HIS A 7 -25.42 43.98 -43.34
C HIS A 7 -25.71 44.91 -42.15
N ALA A 8 -25.28 44.51 -40.95
CA ALA A 8 -25.45 45.28 -39.72
C ALA A 8 -24.24 46.16 -39.35
N GLY A 9 -23.28 46.40 -40.25
CA GLY A 9 -22.06 47.16 -39.96
C GLY A 9 -20.93 46.34 -39.31
N GLU A 10 -21.12 45.03 -39.15
CA GLU A 10 -20.14 44.15 -38.49
C GLU A 10 -19.01 43.82 -39.45
N ALA A 11 -17.85 44.44 -39.24
CA ALA A 11 -16.72 44.42 -40.17
C ALA A 11 -16.29 43.01 -40.60
N GLY A 12 -16.29 42.04 -39.67
CA GLY A 12 -15.94 40.65 -39.99
C GLY A 12 -16.97 39.95 -40.88
N ASN A 13 -18.25 40.23 -40.68
CA ASN A 13 -19.34 39.66 -41.47
C ASN A 13 -19.41 40.31 -42.85
N GLU A 14 -19.23 41.63 -42.94
CA GLU A 14 -19.20 42.35 -44.21
C GLU A 14 -18.00 41.97 -45.08
N ALA A 15 -16.83 41.78 -44.47
CA ALA A 15 -15.65 41.27 -45.18
C ALA A 15 -15.88 39.84 -45.71
N ALA A 16 -16.55 38.99 -44.92
CA ALA A 16 -16.90 37.64 -45.35
C ALA A 16 -17.89 37.64 -46.53
N ASP A 17 -18.89 38.53 -46.52
CA ASP A 17 -19.84 38.70 -47.64
C ASP A 17 -19.16 39.15 -48.92
N ILE A 18 -18.22 40.11 -48.84
CA ILE A 18 -17.44 40.59 -49.98
C ILE A 18 -16.62 39.44 -50.58
N LEU A 19 -15.89 38.69 -49.74
CA LEU A 19 -15.07 37.56 -50.17
C LEU A 19 -15.91 36.43 -50.77
N ALA A 20 -17.10 36.15 -50.22
CA ALA A 20 -18.03 35.18 -50.78
C ALA A 20 -18.52 35.62 -52.17
N LYS A 21 -18.86 36.89 -52.33
CA LYS A 21 -19.30 37.46 -53.61
C LYS A 21 -18.18 37.43 -54.65
N GLU A 22 -16.94 37.74 -54.28
CA GLU A 22 -15.76 37.58 -55.14
C GLU A 22 -15.54 36.11 -55.54
N GLY A 23 -15.80 35.18 -54.61
CA GLY A 23 -15.75 33.74 -54.87
C GLY A 23 -16.69 33.29 -55.99
N THR A 24 -17.91 33.83 -56.06
CA THR A 24 -18.89 33.49 -57.12
C THR A 24 -18.44 33.88 -58.53
N ARG A 25 -17.52 34.85 -58.64
CA ARG A 25 -17.01 35.36 -59.91
C ARG A 25 -15.76 34.63 -60.39
N LYS A 26 -15.21 33.70 -59.60
CA LYS A 26 -14.03 32.93 -59.98
C LYS A 26 -14.45 31.73 -60.87
N PRO A 27 -13.80 31.54 -62.02
CA PRO A 27 -14.12 30.43 -62.93
C PRO A 27 -13.69 29.06 -62.38
N ILE A 28 -12.79 29.04 -61.39
CA ILE A 28 -12.29 27.84 -60.72
C ILE A 28 -12.41 28.06 -59.20
N PRO A 29 -13.01 27.11 -58.46
CA PRO A 29 -13.09 27.19 -57.01
C PRO A 29 -11.69 27.27 -56.40
N SER A 30 -11.50 28.19 -55.46
CA SER A 30 -10.25 28.26 -54.70
C SER A 30 -10.14 27.04 -53.79
N LEU A 31 -9.09 26.23 -53.94
CA LEU A 31 -8.80 25.14 -53.01
C LEU A 31 -8.36 25.75 -51.67
N VAL A 32 -9.15 25.58 -50.62
CA VAL A 32 -8.74 25.98 -49.28
C VAL A 32 -7.80 24.89 -48.76
N GLU A 33 -6.50 25.20 -48.71
CA GLU A 33 -5.56 24.32 -48.01
C GLU A 33 -5.87 24.35 -46.51
N MET A 34 -6.64 23.36 -46.05
CA MET A 34 -6.80 23.08 -44.62
C MET A 34 -5.51 22.43 -44.09
N ARG A 35 -4.44 23.23 -43.97
CA ARG A 35 -3.24 22.77 -43.26
C ARG A 35 -3.62 22.59 -41.80
N GLU A 36 -3.50 21.37 -41.31
CA GLU A 36 -3.61 21.08 -39.88
C GLU A 36 -2.65 22.01 -39.13
N ASN A 37 -3.20 22.85 -38.25
CA ASN A 37 -2.37 23.70 -37.42
C ASN A 37 -1.63 22.80 -36.43
N THR A 38 -0.38 22.49 -36.72
CA THR A 38 0.46 21.63 -35.89
C THR A 38 0.67 22.19 -34.48
N ALA A 39 0.43 23.49 -34.25
CA ALA A 39 0.40 24.07 -32.91
C ALA A 39 -0.81 23.62 -32.06
N LEU A 40 -1.86 23.07 -32.69
CA LEU A 40 -3.03 22.47 -32.02
C LEU A 40 -2.84 20.97 -31.76
N LEU A 41 -1.80 20.33 -32.30
CA LEU A 41 -1.39 18.97 -31.95
C LEU A 41 -0.65 18.99 -30.61
N LEU A 42 -1.40 19.13 -29.52
CA LEU A 42 -0.82 19.10 -28.18
C LEU A 42 -0.31 17.68 -27.87
N PRO A 43 0.96 17.52 -27.42
CA PRO A 43 1.46 16.23 -26.96
C PRO A 43 0.72 15.84 -25.67
N GLY A 44 -0.20 14.89 -25.79
CA GLY A 44 -1.08 14.47 -24.70
C GLY A 44 -1.64 13.07 -24.91
N ALA A 45 -2.18 12.48 -23.85
CA ALA A 45 -2.99 11.28 -23.95
C ALA A 45 -4.42 11.67 -23.59
N GLU A 46 -5.37 11.32 -24.44
CA GLU A 46 -6.78 11.61 -24.24
C GLU A 46 -7.29 10.88 -22.97
N LEU A 47 -7.82 11.64 -22.01
CA LEU A 47 -8.19 11.13 -20.69
C LEU A 47 -9.22 10.00 -20.73
N GLN A 48 -10.11 9.98 -21.73
CA GLN A 48 -11.11 8.92 -21.91
C GLN A 48 -10.49 7.60 -22.38
N SER A 49 -9.42 7.64 -23.17
CA SER A 49 -8.67 6.46 -23.64
C SER A 49 -7.49 6.10 -22.72
N MET A 50 -7.16 6.95 -21.74
CA MET A 50 -6.14 6.66 -20.73
C MET A 50 -6.58 5.60 -19.71
N THR A 51 -6.03 4.39 -19.82
CA THR A 51 -6.14 3.39 -18.75
C THR A 51 -5.06 3.60 -17.68
N GLN A 52 -5.32 3.15 -16.44
CA GLN A 52 -4.33 3.18 -15.37
C GLN A 52 -3.03 2.46 -15.79
N GLN A 53 -3.15 1.36 -16.55
CA GLN A 53 -2.02 0.60 -17.07
C GLN A 53 -1.11 1.45 -17.97
N VAL A 54 -1.67 2.28 -18.86
CA VAL A 54 -0.90 3.19 -19.73
C VAL A 54 -0.20 4.28 -18.92
N LYS A 55 -0.85 4.81 -17.87
CA LYS A 55 -0.21 5.76 -16.93
C LYS A 55 0.97 5.13 -16.19
N MET A 56 0.78 3.92 -15.66
CA MET A 56 1.80 3.23 -14.87
C MET A 56 3.02 2.80 -15.70
N LYS A 57 2.89 2.59 -17.01
CA LYS A 57 4.02 2.25 -17.91
C LYS A 57 4.99 3.42 -18.14
N LYS A 58 4.61 4.67 -17.84
CA LYS A 58 5.51 5.83 -17.98
C LYS A 58 6.62 5.77 -16.91
N GLY A 59 7.86 6.04 -17.29
CA GLY A 59 9.04 5.97 -16.40
C GLY A 59 8.85 6.72 -15.07
N ARG A 60 8.28 7.93 -15.11
CA ARG A 60 7.96 8.74 -13.92
C ARG A 60 7.06 8.03 -12.89
N TYR A 61 6.20 7.09 -13.32
CA TYR A 61 5.39 6.26 -12.42
C TYR A 61 6.15 5.03 -11.94
N GLN A 62 6.94 4.40 -12.81
CA GLN A 62 7.83 3.27 -12.46
C GLN A 62 8.81 3.64 -11.34
N ASP A 63 9.41 4.82 -11.40
CA ASP A 63 10.34 5.29 -10.36
C ASP A 63 9.66 5.43 -8.99
N LYS A 64 8.38 5.83 -8.96
CA LYS A 64 7.60 5.93 -7.72
C LYS A 64 7.24 4.56 -7.12
N PHE A 65 7.24 3.50 -7.92
CA PHE A 65 7.09 2.13 -7.43
C PHE A 65 8.38 1.59 -6.81
N ASN A 66 9.55 2.10 -7.23
CA ASN A 66 10.84 1.67 -6.70
C ASN A 66 11.16 2.33 -5.36
N ARG A 67 10.55 1.81 -4.29
CA ARG A 67 10.77 2.29 -2.93
C ARG A 67 11.81 1.41 -2.23
N ARG A 68 12.97 2.01 -1.89
CA ARG A 68 14.09 1.34 -1.20
C ARG A 68 13.64 0.58 0.07
N ALA A 69 12.74 1.16 0.87
CA ALA A 69 12.25 0.51 2.08
C ALA A 69 11.43 -0.76 1.78
N THR A 70 10.58 -0.72 0.74
CA THR A 70 9.82 -1.89 0.27
C THR A 70 10.77 -2.97 -0.23
N ALA A 71 11.74 -2.62 -1.08
CA ALA A 71 12.72 -3.57 -1.61
C ALA A 71 13.49 -4.29 -0.49
N ARG A 72 14.00 -3.52 0.49
CA ARG A 72 14.68 -4.07 1.67
C ARG A 72 13.78 -5.00 2.49
N ASN A 73 12.52 -4.63 2.71
CA ASN A 73 11.59 -5.45 3.48
C ASN A 73 11.16 -6.71 2.72
N THR A 74 11.01 -6.64 1.39
CA THR A 74 10.76 -7.82 0.56
C THR A 74 11.94 -8.77 0.62
N GLU A 75 13.18 -8.28 0.57
CA GLU A 75 14.36 -9.14 0.68
C GLU A 75 14.46 -9.80 2.06
N LEU A 76 14.27 -9.04 3.13
CA LEU A 76 14.18 -9.57 4.49
C LEU A 76 13.09 -10.66 4.64
N ALA A 77 11.95 -10.48 3.95
CA ALA A 77 10.86 -11.44 3.94
C ALA A 77 11.27 -12.74 3.23
N LYS A 78 11.98 -12.65 2.08
CA LYS A 78 12.51 -13.83 1.38
C LYS A 78 13.50 -14.60 2.25
N GLU A 79 14.48 -13.90 2.83
CA GLU A 79 15.49 -14.50 3.72
C GLU A 79 14.85 -15.17 4.95
N SER A 80 13.68 -14.68 5.38
CA SER A 80 12.94 -15.26 6.50
C SER A 80 11.98 -16.38 6.08
N ALA A 81 11.92 -16.75 4.79
CA ALA A 81 11.02 -17.80 4.35
C ALA A 81 11.48 -19.17 4.88
N ASN A 82 10.53 -19.94 5.42
CA ASN A 82 10.76 -21.33 5.83
C ASN A 82 10.00 -22.26 4.89
N ASP A 83 10.36 -22.23 3.60
CA ASP A 83 9.70 -22.95 2.50
C ASP A 83 10.62 -24.06 1.95
N ASN A 84 11.08 -24.97 2.81
CA ASN A 84 11.85 -26.17 2.43
C ASN A 84 13.06 -25.91 1.50
N GLY A 85 13.69 -24.74 1.62
CA GLY A 85 14.87 -24.35 0.83
C GLY A 85 14.58 -23.47 -0.40
N GLU A 86 13.31 -23.22 -0.75
CA GLU A 86 12.97 -22.29 -1.84
C GLU A 86 12.63 -20.89 -1.33
N LEU A 87 13.31 -19.89 -1.87
CA LEU A 87 13.01 -18.48 -1.61
C LEU A 87 11.78 -18.05 -2.43
N PRO A 88 10.73 -17.49 -1.80
CA PRO A 88 9.56 -17.03 -2.52
C PRO A 88 9.92 -15.84 -3.41
N SER A 89 9.35 -15.80 -4.62
CA SER A 89 9.47 -14.60 -5.46
C SER A 89 8.75 -13.40 -4.82
N THR A 90 9.20 -12.18 -5.14
CA THR A 90 8.50 -10.94 -4.74
C THR A 90 7.02 -10.98 -5.12
N SER A 91 6.71 -11.52 -6.31
CA SER A 91 5.32 -11.68 -6.78
C SER A 91 4.53 -12.65 -5.89
N ARG A 92 5.13 -13.75 -5.44
CA ARG A 92 4.50 -14.71 -4.51
C ARG A 92 4.20 -14.07 -3.16
N ILE A 93 5.12 -13.27 -2.62
CA ILE A 93 4.89 -12.50 -1.39
C ILE A 93 3.66 -11.59 -1.56
N TRP A 94 3.62 -10.78 -2.61
CA TRP A 94 2.48 -9.88 -2.84
C TRP A 94 1.17 -10.62 -3.06
N LYS A 95 1.15 -11.70 -3.85
CA LYS A 95 -0.05 -12.52 -4.06
C LYS A 95 -0.56 -13.12 -2.74
N SER A 96 0.35 -13.58 -1.89
CA SER A 96 0.02 -14.19 -0.60
C SER A 96 -0.65 -13.23 0.40
N THR A 97 -0.40 -11.91 0.29
CA THR A 97 -1.11 -10.92 1.11
C THR A 97 -2.63 -10.95 0.94
N ARG A 98 -3.12 -11.54 -0.16
CA ARG A 98 -4.55 -11.72 -0.45
C ARG A 98 -5.04 -13.15 -0.26
N HIS A 99 -4.26 -14.00 0.40
CA HIS A 99 -4.62 -15.39 0.64
C HIS A 99 -5.98 -15.50 1.38
N LYS A 100 -6.72 -16.57 1.13
CA LYS A 100 -8.07 -16.78 1.71
C LYS A 100 -8.07 -16.82 3.24
N ASP A 101 -7.00 -17.33 3.83
CA ASP A 101 -6.79 -17.39 5.29
C ASP A 101 -6.39 -16.04 5.91
N VAL A 102 -6.15 -15.01 5.09
CA VAL A 102 -5.74 -13.68 5.55
C VAL A 102 -6.96 -12.75 5.55
N SER A 103 -7.41 -12.39 6.75
CA SER A 103 -8.54 -11.48 6.95
C SER A 103 -8.27 -10.11 6.32
N ARG A 104 -9.32 -9.36 5.94
CA ARG A 104 -9.19 -8.06 5.25
C ARG A 104 -8.29 -7.09 6.01
N SER A 105 -8.41 -7.04 7.33
CA SER A 105 -7.57 -6.23 8.21
C SER A 105 -6.09 -6.66 8.12
N MET A 106 -5.83 -7.97 8.10
CA MET A 106 -4.47 -8.50 7.96
C MET A 106 -3.85 -8.19 6.59
N ARG A 107 -4.64 -8.19 5.51
CA ARG A 107 -4.13 -7.85 4.17
C ARG A 107 -3.56 -6.44 4.15
N PHE A 108 -4.33 -5.49 4.70
CA PHE A 108 -3.87 -4.10 4.82
C PHE A 108 -2.67 -4.02 5.76
N PHE A 109 -2.69 -4.75 6.88
CA PHE A 109 -1.58 -4.75 7.82
C PHE A 109 -0.28 -5.24 7.19
N LEU A 110 -0.32 -6.37 6.49
CA LEU A 110 0.82 -6.92 5.75
C LEU A 110 1.31 -5.97 4.67
N TRP A 111 0.40 -5.43 3.88
CA TRP A 111 0.75 -4.48 2.83
C TRP A 111 1.51 -3.27 3.39
N MET A 112 0.99 -2.68 4.48
CA MET A 112 1.65 -1.57 5.17
C MET A 112 2.98 -1.98 5.81
N LEU A 113 3.06 -3.19 6.37
CA LEU A 113 4.27 -3.72 6.98
C LEU A 113 5.39 -3.87 5.94
N VAL A 114 5.11 -4.52 4.80
CA VAL A 114 6.09 -4.69 3.71
C VAL A 114 6.51 -3.34 3.14
N HIS A 115 5.56 -2.40 2.95
CA HIS A 115 5.89 -1.05 2.45
C HIS A 115 6.56 -0.12 3.47
N ASN A 116 6.74 -0.55 4.72
CA ASN A 116 7.18 0.32 5.82
C ASN A 116 6.30 1.59 5.95
N GLY A 117 4.99 1.43 5.77
CA GLY A 117 4.03 2.53 5.70
C GLY A 117 3.54 3.04 7.06
N TYR A 118 3.82 2.32 8.14
CA TYR A 118 3.35 2.70 9.47
C TYR A 118 4.13 3.87 10.06
N LYS A 119 3.40 4.77 10.72
CA LYS A 119 3.95 5.91 11.45
C LYS A 119 4.51 5.47 12.80
N VAL A 120 5.81 5.24 12.87
CA VAL A 120 6.52 4.79 14.07
C VAL A 120 7.87 5.52 14.18
N GLY A 121 8.35 5.72 15.40
CA GLY A 121 9.72 6.16 15.66
C GLY A 121 10.10 7.44 14.94
N LYS A 122 11.04 7.31 14.00
CA LYS A 122 11.57 8.41 13.16
C LYS A 122 10.50 9.27 12.48
N HIS A 123 9.29 8.74 12.24
CA HIS A 123 8.19 9.54 11.74
C HIS A 123 7.72 10.57 12.79
N TRP A 124 7.44 10.11 14.01
CA TRP A 124 6.97 10.95 15.11
C TRP A 124 8.05 11.87 15.65
N ALA A 125 9.32 11.47 15.59
CA ALA A 125 10.45 12.28 16.03
C ALA A 125 10.63 13.60 15.25
N LYS A 126 9.95 13.75 14.10
CA LYS A 126 10.00 14.94 13.24
C LYS A 126 8.74 15.80 13.35
N ILE A 127 7.78 15.41 14.20
CA ILE A 127 6.50 16.09 14.32
C ILE A 127 6.50 16.80 15.66
N GLU A 128 6.50 18.13 15.59
CA GLU A 128 6.47 19.01 16.75
C GLU A 128 5.30 18.70 17.68
N GLY A 129 5.57 18.57 18.98
CA GLY A 129 4.58 18.26 20.02
C GLY A 129 4.12 16.79 20.03
N HIS A 130 4.73 15.92 19.23
CA HIS A 130 4.40 14.49 19.13
C HIS A 130 5.62 13.56 19.22
N GLU A 131 6.78 14.09 19.57
CA GLU A 131 8.05 13.39 19.67
C GLU A 131 8.01 12.28 20.74
N PHE A 132 7.20 12.45 21.80
CA PHE A 132 6.97 11.44 22.82
C PHE A 132 6.42 10.11 22.26
N LYS A 133 5.82 10.12 21.06
CA LYS A 133 5.32 8.92 20.35
C LYS A 133 6.42 8.18 19.58
N ALA A 134 7.63 8.75 19.50
CA ALA A 134 8.76 8.20 18.77
C ALA A 134 9.53 7.15 19.58
N THR A 135 9.56 7.28 20.90
CA THR A 135 10.33 6.41 21.79
C THR A 135 9.43 5.40 22.49
N CYS A 136 9.93 4.18 22.68
CA CYS A 136 9.25 3.21 23.53
C CYS A 136 9.38 3.63 25.00
N ALA A 137 8.27 3.76 25.72
CA ALA A 137 8.27 4.14 27.13
C ALA A 137 8.97 3.11 28.05
N HIS A 138 9.10 1.85 27.60
CA HIS A 138 9.72 0.79 28.41
C HIS A 138 11.25 0.76 28.27
N PHE A 139 11.78 0.98 27.07
CA PHE A 139 13.22 0.87 26.79
C PHE A 139 13.90 2.22 26.56
N GLY A 140 13.15 3.31 26.39
CA GLY A 140 13.69 4.62 26.01
C GLY A 140 14.26 4.70 24.60
N ILE A 141 14.25 3.60 23.81
CA ILE A 141 14.80 3.58 22.45
C ILE A 141 13.81 4.08 21.40
N THR A 142 14.34 4.55 20.26
CA THR A 142 13.49 4.88 19.10
C THR A 142 12.72 3.63 18.66
N GLU A 143 11.41 3.74 18.68
CA GLU A 143 10.53 2.64 18.39
C GLU A 143 10.61 2.26 16.90
N THR A 144 10.56 0.96 16.60
CA THR A 144 10.51 0.44 15.22
C THR A 144 9.49 -0.68 15.15
N MET A 145 9.03 -1.02 13.95
CA MET A 145 8.10 -2.14 13.79
C MET A 145 8.69 -3.48 14.27
N LYS A 146 10.01 -3.67 14.09
CA LYS A 146 10.75 -4.80 14.67
C LYS A 146 10.69 -4.78 16.19
N HIS A 147 10.89 -3.62 16.80
CA HIS A 147 10.81 -3.50 18.25
C HIS A 147 9.40 -3.85 18.76
N ILE A 148 8.37 -3.22 18.20
CA ILE A 148 6.98 -3.40 18.62
C ILE A 148 6.56 -4.86 18.52
N LEU A 149 6.87 -5.53 17.40
CA LEU A 149 6.33 -6.85 17.13
C LEU A 149 7.13 -7.98 17.77
N THR A 150 8.43 -7.80 18.07
CA THR A 150 9.28 -8.94 18.48
C THR A 150 10.30 -8.67 19.57
N LYS A 151 10.43 -7.43 20.09
CA LYS A 151 11.47 -7.08 21.10
C LYS A 151 10.97 -6.31 22.30
N CYS A 152 9.72 -5.88 22.33
CA CYS A 152 9.23 -4.95 23.35
C CYS A 152 8.61 -5.69 24.54
N ASP A 153 9.21 -5.61 25.73
CA ASP A 153 8.64 -6.06 27.01
C ASP A 153 7.41 -5.30 27.50
N SER A 154 6.83 -4.43 26.67
CA SER A 154 5.56 -3.82 27.06
C SER A 154 4.50 -4.91 27.28
N PRO A 155 3.70 -4.81 28.35
CA PRO A 155 2.69 -5.81 28.67
C PRO A 155 1.80 -6.14 27.47
N GLY A 156 1.72 -7.44 27.16
CA GLY A 156 0.90 -8.00 26.09
C GLY A 156 1.67 -8.54 24.89
N GLN A 157 2.83 -7.99 24.52
CA GLN A 157 3.61 -8.54 23.39
C GLN A 157 4.13 -9.94 23.71
N GLU A 158 4.85 -10.06 24.81
CA GLU A 158 5.36 -11.34 25.30
C GLU A 158 4.22 -12.34 25.55
N LYS A 159 3.15 -11.90 26.24
CA LYS A 159 2.01 -12.77 26.54
C LYS A 159 1.34 -13.31 25.29
N ILE A 160 1.14 -12.48 24.27
CA ILE A 160 0.55 -12.92 23.00
C ILE A 160 1.44 -13.98 22.34
N TRP A 161 2.77 -13.80 22.33
CA TRP A 161 3.66 -14.80 21.74
C TRP A 161 3.77 -16.08 22.57
N GLU A 162 3.67 -15.98 23.89
CA GLU A 162 3.53 -17.13 24.79
C GLU A 162 2.30 -17.95 24.42
N LEU A 163 1.14 -17.29 24.26
CA LEU A 163 -0.12 -17.94 23.87
C LEU A 163 -0.04 -18.60 22.48
N VAL A 164 0.58 -17.93 21.51
CA VAL A 164 0.86 -18.51 20.18
C VAL A 164 1.72 -19.77 20.31
N SER A 165 2.79 -19.71 21.11
CA SER A 165 3.66 -20.86 21.31
C SER A 165 2.93 -22.02 22.00
N GLN A 166 2.11 -21.75 23.00
CA GLN A 166 1.34 -22.76 23.71
C GLN A 166 0.33 -23.44 22.79
N LEU A 167 -0.48 -22.65 22.08
CA LEU A 167 -1.49 -23.21 21.17
C LEU A 167 -0.86 -24.00 20.02
N ARG A 168 0.27 -23.54 19.49
CA ARG A 168 0.95 -24.30 18.43
C ARG A 168 1.49 -25.63 18.92
N LYS A 169 2.11 -25.69 20.10
CA LYS A 169 2.60 -26.95 20.70
C LYS A 169 1.46 -27.96 20.95
N LEU A 170 0.26 -27.48 21.25
CA LEU A 170 -0.91 -28.33 21.44
C LEU A 170 -1.48 -28.89 20.13
N LYS A 171 -1.23 -28.23 18.99
CA LYS A 171 -1.86 -28.57 17.69
C LYS A 171 -0.88 -29.16 16.67
N THR A 172 0.42 -28.98 16.86
CA THR A 172 1.45 -29.41 15.91
C THR A 172 2.69 -29.85 16.66
N THR A 173 3.42 -30.83 16.13
CA THR A 173 4.76 -31.22 16.63
C THR A 173 5.87 -30.29 16.14
N GLU A 174 5.57 -29.39 15.20
CA GLU A 174 6.55 -28.45 14.66
C GLU A 174 6.81 -27.26 15.60
N GLU A 175 8.07 -26.91 15.78
CA GLU A 175 8.47 -25.75 16.57
C GLU A 175 8.08 -24.42 15.93
N LEU A 176 7.82 -23.40 16.78
CA LEU A 176 7.65 -22.02 16.36
C LEU A 176 8.91 -21.50 15.67
N PRO A 177 8.86 -21.10 14.38
CA PRO A 177 10.01 -20.46 13.77
C PRO A 177 10.29 -19.17 14.53
N ARG A 178 11.53 -18.71 14.42
CA ARG A 178 11.94 -17.43 15.00
C ARG A 178 11.01 -16.32 14.52
N LEU A 179 10.35 -15.66 15.46
CA LEU A 179 9.45 -14.55 15.16
C LEU A 179 10.27 -13.33 14.78
N THR A 180 10.27 -13.01 13.48
CA THR A 180 10.86 -11.80 12.92
C THR A 180 9.81 -11.04 12.12
N THR A 181 10.05 -9.76 11.86
CA THR A 181 9.19 -8.99 10.94
C THR A 181 9.20 -9.59 9.54
N GLY A 182 10.32 -10.17 9.09
CA GLY A 182 10.39 -10.87 7.80
C GLY A 182 9.51 -12.12 7.78
N GLN A 183 9.53 -12.92 8.86
CA GLN A 183 8.66 -14.08 9.01
C GLN A 183 7.18 -13.67 8.91
N MET A 184 6.79 -12.59 9.57
CA MET A 184 5.42 -12.07 9.49
C MET A 184 5.06 -11.58 8.08
N MET A 185 6.00 -10.96 7.36
CA MET A 185 5.79 -10.50 5.98
C MET A 185 5.63 -11.67 4.99
N VAL A 186 6.23 -12.83 5.28
CA VAL A 186 6.26 -13.99 4.36
C VAL A 186 5.36 -15.14 4.79
N CYS A 187 4.83 -15.17 6.02
CA CYS A 187 4.12 -16.34 6.54
C CYS A 187 2.90 -16.76 5.70
N ALA A 188 2.28 -15.82 4.98
CA ALA A 188 1.17 -16.13 4.08
C ALA A 188 1.59 -16.94 2.84
N THR A 189 2.88 -16.97 2.49
CA THR A 189 3.40 -17.81 1.39
C THR A 189 3.59 -19.26 1.81
N THR A 190 3.74 -19.53 3.11
CA THR A 190 4.07 -20.86 3.65
C THR A 190 3.06 -21.87 3.19
N ASN A 191 3.49 -22.95 2.54
CA ASN A 191 2.60 -24.00 2.06
C ASN A 191 3.21 -25.37 2.36
N LYS A 192 2.83 -25.96 3.50
CA LYS A 192 3.32 -27.29 3.91
C LYS A 192 2.31 -28.38 3.58
N LYS A 193 2.76 -29.64 3.68
CA LYS A 193 1.91 -30.83 3.48
C LYS A 193 0.69 -30.83 4.41
N ASP A 194 0.89 -30.46 5.68
CA ASP A 194 -0.21 -30.27 6.63
C ASP A 194 -0.89 -28.92 6.38
N THR A 195 -2.01 -28.99 5.67
CA THR A 195 -2.82 -27.82 5.32
C THR A 195 -3.49 -27.17 6.55
N GLY A 196 -3.85 -27.97 7.55
CA GLY A 196 -4.47 -27.50 8.79
C GLY A 196 -3.47 -26.73 9.65
N ALA A 197 -2.30 -27.32 9.89
CA ALA A 197 -1.21 -26.67 10.61
C ALA A 197 -0.71 -25.41 9.87
N THR A 198 -0.63 -25.46 8.54
CA THR A 198 -0.25 -24.29 7.72
C THR A 198 -1.27 -23.15 7.87
N ARG A 199 -2.57 -23.46 7.78
CA ARG A 199 -3.63 -22.47 7.97
C ARG A 199 -3.59 -21.87 9.37
N LEU A 200 -3.48 -22.71 10.40
CA LEU A 200 -3.35 -22.27 11.78
C LEU A 200 -2.14 -21.35 11.95
N PHE A 201 -0.98 -21.72 11.41
CA PHE A 201 0.22 -20.90 11.46
C PHE A 201 0.00 -19.50 10.84
N ARG A 202 -0.60 -19.42 9.65
CA ARG A 202 -0.89 -18.14 9.00
C ARG A 202 -1.78 -17.24 9.85
N ILE A 203 -2.85 -17.80 10.42
CA ILE A 203 -3.81 -17.07 11.27
C ILE A 203 -3.11 -16.61 12.56
N LEU A 204 -2.48 -17.54 13.29
CA LEU A 204 -1.84 -17.24 14.57
C LEU A 204 -0.80 -16.15 14.44
N ILE A 205 0.10 -16.21 13.45
CA ILE A 205 1.17 -15.22 13.32
C ILE A 205 0.60 -13.84 12.97
N LEU A 206 -0.33 -13.76 12.03
CA LEU A 206 -0.83 -12.48 11.53
C LEU A 206 -1.77 -11.79 12.51
N GLU A 207 -2.77 -12.51 13.03
CA GLU A 207 -3.74 -11.93 13.97
C GLU A 207 -3.04 -11.51 15.27
N SER A 208 -2.06 -12.28 15.74
CA SER A 208 -1.25 -11.93 16.91
C SER A 208 -0.38 -10.70 16.67
N ALA A 209 0.35 -10.64 15.54
CA ALA A 209 1.17 -9.47 15.21
C ALA A 209 0.32 -8.20 15.08
N TYR A 210 -0.85 -8.31 14.47
CA TYR A 210 -1.77 -7.20 14.35
C TYR A 210 -2.36 -6.78 15.69
N LEU A 211 -2.71 -7.72 16.56
CA LEU A 211 -3.18 -7.41 17.91
C LEU A 211 -2.11 -6.65 18.70
N ILE A 212 -0.84 -7.09 18.64
CA ILE A 212 0.29 -6.38 19.27
C ILE A 212 0.40 -4.95 18.75
N TRP A 213 0.37 -4.77 17.42
CA TRP A 213 0.37 -3.44 16.81
C TRP A 213 -0.79 -2.56 17.27
N ARG A 214 -2.01 -3.12 17.33
CA ARG A 214 -3.20 -2.42 17.82
C ARG A 214 -3.06 -2.00 19.28
N ARG A 215 -2.59 -2.91 20.14
CA ARG A 215 -2.36 -2.61 21.57
C ARG A 215 -1.33 -1.51 21.76
N ARG A 216 -0.24 -1.52 20.99
CA ARG A 216 0.73 -0.41 20.97
C ARG A 216 0.04 0.90 20.60
N ASN A 217 -0.83 0.92 19.58
CA ASN A 217 -1.51 2.15 19.17
C ASN A 217 -2.54 2.64 20.19
N GLU A 218 -3.27 1.74 20.84
CA GLU A 218 -4.15 2.09 21.97
C GLU A 218 -3.37 2.82 23.06
N ARG A 219 -2.18 2.32 23.43
CA ARG A 219 -1.32 2.96 24.42
C ARG A 219 -0.71 4.29 23.93
N VAL A 220 0.02 4.26 22.82
CA VAL A 220 0.88 5.38 22.39
C VAL A 220 0.09 6.47 21.66
N ILE A 221 -0.96 6.10 20.93
CA ILE A 221 -1.73 7.05 20.10
C ILE A 221 -3.01 7.48 20.78
N GLN A 222 -3.70 6.56 21.47
CA GLN A 222 -4.99 6.86 22.12
C GLN A 222 -4.87 7.15 23.62
N GLY A 223 -3.66 7.05 24.21
CA GLY A 223 -3.44 7.32 25.62
C GLY A 223 -4.14 6.34 26.57
N LYS A 224 -4.51 5.14 26.10
CA LYS A 224 -5.15 4.13 26.94
C LYS A 224 -4.14 3.51 27.90
N THR A 225 -4.62 3.13 29.08
CA THR A 225 -3.85 2.39 30.08
C THR A 225 -3.49 0.99 29.58
N LEU A 226 -2.51 0.38 30.25
CA LEU A 226 -2.10 -0.99 29.98
C LEU A 226 -3.27 -1.96 30.27
N ALA A 227 -3.49 -2.92 29.37
CA ALA A 227 -4.50 -3.96 29.60
C ALA A 227 -4.02 -4.93 30.68
N SER A 228 -4.97 -5.50 31.40
CA SER A 228 -4.73 -6.68 32.22
C SER A 228 -4.40 -7.90 31.34
N TYR A 229 -3.77 -8.90 31.94
CA TYR A 229 -3.50 -10.17 31.27
C TYR A 229 -4.78 -10.85 30.77
N ASP A 230 -5.87 -10.80 31.54
CA ASP A 230 -7.15 -11.37 31.14
C ASP A 230 -7.76 -10.66 29.93
N GLU A 231 -7.64 -9.32 29.87
CA GLU A 231 -8.09 -8.57 28.71
C GLU A 231 -7.27 -8.97 27.47
N ILE A 232 -5.95 -9.08 27.59
CA ILE A 232 -5.06 -9.51 26.50
C ILE A 232 -5.44 -10.91 26.02
N TYR A 233 -5.62 -11.85 26.95
CA TYR A 233 -6.00 -13.23 26.65
C TYR A 233 -7.34 -13.30 25.93
N ASN A 234 -8.37 -12.65 26.46
CA ASN A 234 -9.72 -12.64 25.86
C ASN A 234 -9.75 -11.98 24.49
N ARG A 235 -8.99 -10.90 24.29
CA ARG A 235 -8.86 -10.26 22.97
C ARG A 235 -8.12 -11.14 21.98
N TRP A 236 -7.09 -11.87 22.43
CA TRP A 236 -6.37 -12.81 21.59
C TRP A 236 -7.25 -13.98 21.17
N LEU A 237 -7.98 -14.60 22.11
CA LEU A 237 -8.94 -15.68 21.80
C LEU A 237 -10.01 -15.27 20.78
N ARG A 238 -10.44 -14.00 20.79
CA ARG A 238 -11.41 -13.48 19.80
C ARG A 238 -10.79 -13.21 18.43
N ALA A 239 -9.47 -13.07 18.36
CA ALA A 239 -8.75 -12.74 17.14
C ALA A 239 -8.30 -13.98 16.35
N VAL A 240 -8.03 -15.10 17.03
CA VAL A 240 -7.47 -16.33 16.43
C VAL A 240 -8.51 -17.41 16.16
#